data_AF-A0A849D9U2-F1
#
_entry.id   AF-A0A849D9U2-F1
#
_cell.length_a   1.000
_cell.length_b   1.000
_cell.length_c   1.000
_cell.angle_alpha   90.00
_cell.angle_beta   90.00
_cell.angle_gamma   90.00
#
_symmetry.space_group_name_H-M   'P 1'
#
loop_
_entity.id
_entity.type
_entity.pdbx_description
1 polymer ?
#
loop_
_entity_poly.entity_id
_entity_poly.type
_entity_poly.pdbx_seq_one_letter_code
_entity_poly.pdbx_strand_id
1 'polypeptide(L)'
;FPDIKEGGFFVGGKYGEGVLRHKRKTLGYYEIISASIGFQMGAQEYSLIIAFTSDAALERFLSDDDEWDTDVDGKIAVAEWNSKEELDDVEFKDDMVAFLFDSKGLMGSFTMEGTKFKKINPK
;
A
#
# COMPACT_ATOMS: atom_id res chain seq x y z
N PHE A 1 -1.72 5.23 -5.37
CA PHE A 1 -2.73 4.36 -6.00
C PHE A 1 -4.09 5.01 -5.82
N PRO A 2 -4.71 5.56 -6.87
CA PRO A 2 -5.93 6.35 -6.75
C PRO A 2 -7.21 5.51 -6.68
N ASP A 3 -7.15 4.23 -7.03
CA ASP A 3 -8.30 3.32 -7.01
C ASP A 3 -7.80 1.92 -6.62
N ILE A 4 -7.89 1.60 -5.33
CA ILE A 4 -7.69 0.23 -4.84
C ILE A 4 -9.05 -0.40 -4.66
N LYS A 5 -9.21 -1.58 -5.23
CA LYS A 5 -10.37 -2.45 -5.06
C LYS A 5 -9.97 -3.63 -4.22
N GLU A 6 -10.73 -3.86 -3.16
CA GLU A 6 -10.53 -4.98 -2.26
C GLU A 6 -11.86 -5.70 -2.08
N GLY A 7 -11.83 -7.02 -2.15
CA GLY A 7 -13.03 -7.81 -1.99
C GLY A 7 -12.75 -9.27 -1.68
N GLY A 8 -13.69 -9.90 -0.97
CA GLY A 8 -13.59 -11.28 -0.55
C GLY A 8 -14.73 -11.70 0.37
N PHE A 9 -14.66 -12.96 0.83
CA PHE A 9 -15.50 -13.46 1.93
C PHE A 9 -14.61 -14.09 3.00
N PHE A 10 -13.95 -15.20 2.64
CA PHE A 10 -12.99 -15.92 3.49
C PHE A 10 -11.54 -15.73 3.03
N VAL A 11 -11.36 -15.68 1.71
CA VAL A 11 -10.13 -15.28 1.04
C VAL A 11 -10.49 -14.10 0.16
N GLY A 12 -9.75 -13.01 0.30
CA GLY A 12 -9.92 -11.79 -0.46
C GLY A 12 -8.65 -11.42 -1.21
N GLY A 13 -8.80 -10.48 -2.14
CA GLY A 13 -7.70 -9.90 -2.87
C GLY A 13 -7.82 -8.39 -2.94
N LYS A 14 -6.68 -7.72 -2.99
CA LYS A 14 -6.55 -6.29 -3.26
C LYS A 14 -5.90 -6.13 -4.63
N TYR A 15 -6.40 -5.18 -5.40
CA TYR A 15 -5.79 -4.77 -6.66
C TYR A 15 -5.89 -3.27 -6.85
N GLY A 16 -4.84 -2.66 -7.38
CA GLY A 16 -4.94 -1.35 -8.00
C GLY A 16 -3.64 -0.92 -8.66
N GLU A 17 -3.70 0.20 -9.37
CA GLU A 17 -2.56 0.75 -10.09
C GLU A 17 -2.16 2.10 -9.51
N GLY A 18 -0.89 2.45 -9.66
CA GLY A 18 -0.33 3.63 -9.04
C GLY A 18 0.85 4.18 -9.82
N VAL A 19 1.25 5.39 -9.46
CA VAL A 19 2.40 6.08 -10.01
C VAL A 19 3.42 6.32 -8.92
N LEU A 20 4.66 5.92 -9.17
CA LEU A 20 5.79 6.27 -8.31
C LEU A 20 6.30 7.65 -8.71
N ARG A 21 6.35 8.57 -7.74
CA ARG A 21 6.84 9.94 -7.94
C ARG A 21 7.97 10.25 -6.99
N HIS A 22 9.04 10.84 -7.54
CA HIS A 22 10.17 11.34 -6.76
C HIS A 22 10.61 12.69 -7.32
N LYS A 23 10.79 13.70 -6.46
CA LYS A 23 11.21 15.07 -6.85
C LYS A 23 10.38 15.64 -8.01
N ARG A 24 9.05 15.45 -7.95
CA ARG A 24 8.05 15.86 -8.95
C ARG A 24 8.13 15.14 -10.31
N LYS A 25 9.05 14.19 -10.49
CA LYS A 25 9.14 13.34 -11.68
C LYS A 25 8.41 12.02 -11.47
N THR A 26 7.85 11.49 -12.54
CA THR A 26 7.34 10.11 -12.58
C THR A 26 8.51 9.18 -12.83
N LEU A 27 8.69 8.19 -11.96
CA LEU A 27 9.73 7.16 -12.11
C LEU A 27 9.20 5.86 -12.73
N GLY A 28 7.92 5.58 -12.54
CA GLY A 28 7.29 4.38 -13.08
C GLY A 28 5.85 4.25 -12.60
N TYR A 29 5.20 3.21 -13.11
CA TYR A 29 3.87 2.80 -12.71
C TYR A 29 3.94 1.40 -12.12
N TYR A 30 3.12 1.15 -11.12
CA TYR A 30 3.13 -0.08 -10.36
C TYR A 30 1.70 -0.54 -10.14
N GLU A 31 1.46 -1.84 -10.21
CA GLU A 31 0.29 -2.46 -9.63
C GLU A 31 0.61 -2.92 -8.20
N ILE A 32 -0.41 -2.90 -7.34
CA ILE A 32 -0.37 -3.46 -5.99
C ILE A 32 -1.32 -4.65 -5.96
N ILE A 33 -0.82 -5.79 -5.49
CA ILE A 33 -1.59 -7.03 -5.35
C ILE A 33 -1.37 -7.56 -3.95
N SER A 34 -2.44 -7.90 -3.25
CA SER A 34 -2.34 -8.52 -1.92
C SER A 34 -3.41 -9.58 -1.74
N ALA A 35 -3.07 -10.65 -1.03
CA ALA A 35 -4.02 -11.65 -0.57
C ALA A 35 -4.39 -11.36 0.88
N SER A 36 -5.69 -11.23 1.17
CA SER A 36 -6.17 -11.04 2.54
C SER A 36 -6.87 -12.31 3.05
N ILE A 37 -6.49 -12.74 4.25
CA ILE A 37 -7.14 -13.84 4.97
C ILE A 37 -7.96 -13.23 6.12
N GLY A 38 -9.28 -13.37 6.04
CA GLY A 38 -10.19 -13.03 7.11
C GLY A 38 -10.73 -11.60 7.11
N PHE A 39 -11.99 -11.49 7.52
CA PHE A 39 -12.69 -10.29 8.01
C PHE A 39 -13.23 -9.24 7.02
N GLN A 40 -12.97 -9.33 5.73
CA GLN A 40 -13.63 -8.44 4.75
C GLN A 40 -14.73 -9.18 3.99
N MET A 41 -15.88 -9.40 4.64
CA MET A 41 -17.10 -9.71 3.91
C MET A 41 -17.61 -8.42 3.26
N GLY A 42 -17.28 -8.20 1.99
CA GLY A 42 -17.73 -7.04 1.25
C GLY A 42 -16.78 -6.62 0.13
N ALA A 43 -17.14 -5.51 -0.52
CA ALA A 43 -16.29 -4.81 -1.46
C ALA A 43 -15.91 -3.46 -0.83
N GLN A 44 -14.63 -3.13 -0.88
CA GLN A 44 -14.09 -1.88 -0.38
C GLN A 44 -13.34 -1.17 -1.51
N GLU A 45 -13.46 0.15 -1.51
CA GLU A 45 -12.75 1.01 -2.44
C GLU A 45 -12.08 2.14 -1.65
N TYR A 46 -10.81 2.37 -1.93
CA TYR A 46 -10.05 3.43 -1.27
C TYR A 46 -8.88 3.91 -2.13
N SER A 47 -8.38 5.09 -1.78
CA SER A 47 -7.14 5.65 -2.30
C SER A 47 -6.00 5.42 -1.32
N LEU A 48 -4.80 5.16 -1.83
CA LEU A 48 -3.59 4.92 -1.04
C LEU A 48 -2.46 5.83 -1.50
N ILE A 49 -1.83 6.54 -0.57
CA ILE A 49 -0.54 7.19 -0.77
C ILE A 49 0.48 6.48 0.09
N ILE A 50 1.56 5.99 -0.52
CA ILE A 50 2.68 5.38 0.20
C ILE A 50 3.86 6.34 0.12
N ALA A 51 4.40 6.70 1.26
CA ALA A 51 5.58 7.55 1.39
C ALA A 51 6.76 6.71 1.88
N PHE A 52 7.91 6.85 1.22
CA PHE A 52 9.17 6.29 1.71
C PHE A 52 9.69 7.16 2.85
N THR A 53 10.17 6.53 3.92
CA THR A 53 10.69 7.25 5.09
C THR A 53 12.11 7.80 4.86
N SER A 54 12.85 7.24 3.90
CA SER A 54 14.20 7.66 3.54
C SER A 54 14.51 7.44 2.06
N ASP A 55 15.57 8.10 1.58
CA ASP A 55 16.11 7.84 0.23
C ASP A 55 16.59 6.39 0.09
N ALA A 56 17.13 5.79 1.16
CA ALA A 56 17.57 4.39 1.16
C ALA A 56 16.41 3.41 0.96
N ALA A 57 15.25 3.68 1.58
CA ALA A 57 14.05 2.87 1.38
C ALA A 57 13.54 2.96 -0.07
N LEU A 58 13.60 4.16 -0.67
CA LEU A 58 13.27 4.34 -2.09
C LEU A 58 14.26 3.58 -2.99
N GLU A 59 15.56 3.67 -2.73
CA GLU A 59 16.58 2.97 -3.50
C GLU A 59 16.41 1.45 -3.44
N ARG A 60 16.09 0.92 -2.25
CA ARG A 60 15.79 -0.50 -2.07
C ARG A 60 14.58 -0.92 -2.92
N PHE A 61 13.47 -0.19 -2.82
CA PHE A 61 12.27 -0.45 -3.62
C PHE A 61 12.53 -0.42 -5.13
N LEU A 62 13.43 0.46 -5.58
CA LEU A 62 13.80 0.57 -6.99
C LEU A 62 14.80 -0.51 -7.46
N SER A 63 15.49 -1.18 -6.53
CA SER A 63 16.53 -2.17 -6.83
C SER A 63 15.97 -3.57 -7.01
N ASP A 64 14.80 -3.86 -6.47
CA ASP A 64 14.10 -5.12 -6.70
C ASP A 64 13.64 -5.21 -8.17
N ASP A 65 13.99 -6.33 -8.83
CA ASP A 65 13.83 -6.66 -10.26
C ASP A 65 12.35 -6.63 -10.72
N ASP A 66 11.77 -5.43 -10.73
CA ASP A 66 10.39 -5.10 -11.10
C ASP A 66 9.28 -5.70 -10.20
N GLU A 67 9.60 -6.40 -9.11
CA GLU A 67 8.66 -6.89 -8.10
C GLU A 67 9.21 -6.72 -6.68
N TRP A 68 8.48 -6.03 -5.80
CA TRP A 68 8.80 -5.85 -4.39
C TRP A 68 7.72 -6.49 -3.53
N ASP A 69 8.09 -7.18 -2.46
CA ASP A 69 7.18 -7.93 -1.59
C ASP A 69 7.38 -7.55 -0.12
N THR A 70 6.27 -7.22 0.58
CA THR A 70 6.35 -6.82 1.99
C THR A 70 6.86 -7.92 2.93
N ASP A 71 6.76 -9.19 2.55
CA ASP A 71 7.20 -10.30 3.38
C ASP A 71 8.72 -10.52 3.27
N VAL A 72 9.34 -9.99 2.22
CA VAL A 72 10.75 -10.22 1.89
C VAL A 72 11.58 -8.94 1.97
N ASP A 73 11.04 -7.84 1.46
CA ASP A 73 11.80 -6.65 1.10
C ASP A 73 11.60 -5.47 2.04
N GLY A 74 10.65 -5.54 2.97
CA GLY A 74 10.50 -4.54 4.02
C GLY A 74 9.07 -4.40 4.55
N LYS A 75 8.91 -3.57 5.57
CA LYS A 75 7.61 -3.35 6.22
C LYS A 75 7.01 -2.02 5.81
N ILE A 76 5.68 -2.00 5.79
CA ILE A 76 4.88 -0.81 5.51
C ILE A 76 3.99 -0.55 6.72
N ALA A 77 4.22 0.57 7.40
CA ALA A 77 3.33 1.05 8.44
C ALA A 77 2.04 1.59 7.81
N VAL A 78 0.93 1.51 8.55
CA VAL A 78 -0.36 2.04 8.11
C VAL A 78 -0.75 3.20 9.02
N ALA A 79 -1.00 4.35 8.44
CA ALA A 79 -1.52 5.53 9.13
C ALA A 79 -2.94 5.85 8.65
N GLU A 80 -3.89 5.86 9.58
CA GLU A 80 -5.26 6.29 9.30
C GLU A 80 -5.34 7.82 9.33
N TRP A 81 -5.43 8.42 8.15
CA TRP A 81 -5.69 9.85 8.01
C TRP A 81 -7.17 10.11 8.34
N ASN A 82 -7.53 10.25 9.64
CA ASN A 82 -8.76 10.81 10.23
C ASN A 82 -9.10 10.22 11.62
N SER A 83 -8.38 9.21 12.10
CA SER A 83 -8.60 8.70 13.47
C SER A 83 -8.15 9.78 14.47
N LYS A 84 -9.04 10.10 15.42
CA LYS A 84 -8.88 11.17 16.43
C LYS A 84 -7.79 10.86 17.47
N GLU A 85 -7.07 9.77 17.23
CA GLU A 85 -6.07 9.15 18.07
C GLU A 85 -4.72 9.61 17.55
N GLU A 86 -3.90 10.13 18.45
CA GLU A 86 -2.58 10.68 18.18
C GLU A 86 -1.77 9.74 17.28
N LEU A 87 -1.17 10.28 16.21
CA LEU A 87 -0.28 9.57 15.28
C LEU A 87 1.06 9.16 15.93
N ASP A 88 1.04 8.78 17.22
CA ASP A 88 2.22 8.48 18.03
C ASP A 88 2.69 7.03 17.86
N ASP A 89 1.86 6.13 17.33
CA ASP A 89 2.17 4.69 17.15
C ASP A 89 2.59 4.30 15.71
N VAL A 90 3.00 5.26 14.87
CA VAL A 90 3.70 4.91 13.63
C VAL A 90 5.18 4.74 13.97
N GLU A 91 5.63 3.51 14.19
CA GLU A 91 7.07 3.23 14.33
C GLU A 91 7.78 3.63 13.02
N PHE A 92 8.43 4.80 13.02
CA PHE A 92 9.28 5.29 11.91
C PHE A 92 10.51 4.40 11.60
N LYS A 93 10.57 3.18 12.14
CA LYS A 93 11.53 2.15 11.75
C LYS A 93 11.14 1.47 10.43
N ASP A 94 9.90 1.62 9.98
CA ASP A 94 9.44 1.03 8.73
C ASP A 94 9.97 1.80 7.50
N ASP A 95 10.24 1.08 6.42
CA ASP A 95 10.80 1.63 5.18
C ASP A 95 9.78 2.55 4.47
N MET A 96 8.48 2.29 4.69
CA MET A 96 7.38 3.02 4.07
C MET A 96 6.21 3.24 5.03
N VAL A 97 5.45 4.31 4.80
CA VAL A 97 4.20 4.61 5.50
C VAL A 97 3.07 4.77 4.47
N ALA A 98 2.00 4.00 4.64
CA ALA A 98 0.81 4.02 3.82
C ALA A 98 -0.30 4.84 4.48
N PHE A 99 -0.85 5.80 3.73
CA PHE A 99 -1.95 6.66 4.13
C PHE A 99 -3.18 6.33 3.30
N LEU A 100 -4.30 6.05 3.98
CA LEU A 100 -5.57 5.72 3.35
C LEU A 100 -6.45 6.97 3.22
N PHE A 101 -7.11 7.10 2.08
CA PHE A 101 -8.00 8.21 1.76
C PHE A 101 -9.28 7.71 1.08
N ASP A 102 -10.33 8.54 1.13
CA ASP A 102 -11.59 8.34 0.41
C ASP A 102 -12.19 6.93 0.55
N SER A 103 -12.08 6.38 1.77
CA SER A 103 -12.53 5.04 2.06
C SER A 103 -14.04 4.88 1.94
N LYS A 104 -14.45 3.85 1.20
CA LYS A 104 -15.84 3.42 1.07
C LYS A 104 -15.98 1.96 1.46
N GLY A 105 -17.00 1.68 2.27
CA GLY A 105 -17.25 0.37 2.85
C GLY A 105 -16.88 0.32 4.33
N LEU A 106 -17.11 -0.83 4.96
CA LEU A 106 -16.76 -1.05 6.36
C LEU A 106 -15.27 -1.40 6.45
N MET A 107 -14.43 -0.40 6.72
CA MET A 107 -13.01 -0.63 6.99
C MET A 107 -12.83 -1.25 8.37
N GLY A 108 -12.25 -2.46 8.41
CA GLY A 108 -11.75 -3.09 9.63
C GLY A 108 -10.27 -2.77 9.82
N SER A 109 -9.54 -3.61 10.57
CA SER A 109 -8.09 -3.51 10.70
C SER A 109 -7.42 -3.67 9.32
N PHE A 110 -6.71 -2.62 8.87
CA PHE A 110 -5.98 -2.64 7.61
C PHE A 110 -4.54 -3.12 7.82
N THR A 111 -4.10 -4.07 7.00
CA THR A 111 -2.71 -4.53 6.95
C THR A 111 -2.17 -4.49 5.53
N MET A 112 -0.87 -4.25 5.43
CA MET A 112 -0.11 -4.32 4.18
C MET A 112 0.70 -5.61 4.06
N GLU A 113 0.65 -6.53 5.03
CA GLU A 113 1.27 -7.86 4.93
C GLU A 113 0.74 -8.66 3.72
N GLY A 114 1.57 -9.50 3.08
CA GLY A 114 1.20 -10.23 1.87
C GLY A 114 1.02 -9.35 0.63
N THR A 115 1.53 -8.12 0.63
CA THR A 115 1.41 -7.16 -0.48
C THR A 115 2.64 -7.18 -1.36
N LYS A 116 2.39 -7.31 -2.66
CA LYS A 116 3.37 -7.20 -3.74
C LYS A 116 3.13 -5.93 -4.55
N PHE A 117 4.21 -5.27 -4.92
CA PHE A 117 4.22 -4.19 -5.90
C PHE A 117 4.96 -4.67 -7.13
N LYS A 118 4.31 -4.58 -8.28
CA LYS A 118 4.91 -4.99 -9.54
C LYS A 118 4.92 -3.84 -10.52
N LYS A 119 6.05 -3.59 -11.16
CA LYS A 119 6.15 -2.54 -12.17
C LYS A 119 5.35 -2.93 -13.40
N ILE A 120 4.62 -1.95 -13.94
CA ILE A 120 3.75 -2.13 -15.11
C ILE A 120 4.01 -1.05 -16.15
N ASN A 121 3.64 -1.37 -17.40
CA ASN A 121 3.45 -0.38 -18.44
C ASN A 121 1.94 -0.12 -18.55
N PRO A 122 1.44 1.03 -18.05
CA PRO A 122 0.02 1.33 -18.14
C PRO A 122 -0.38 1.49 -19.62
N LYS A 123 -1.60 1.05 -19.94
CA LYS A 123 -2.14 1.09 -21.31
C LYS A 123 -2.60 2.48 -21.72
#